data_AF-A0AAV4FEI3-F1
#
_entry.id   AF-A0AAV4FEI3-F1
#
_cell.length_a   1.000
_cell.length_b   1.000
_cell.length_c   1.000
_cell.angle_alpha   90.00
_cell.angle_beta   90.00
_cell.angle_gamma   90.00
#
_symmetry.space_group_name_H-M   'P 1'
#
loop_
_entity.id
_entity.type
_entity.pdbx_description
1 polymer ?
#
loop_
_entity_poly.entity_id
_entity_poly.type
_entity_poly.pdbx_seq_one_letter_code
_entity_poly.pdbx_strand_id
1 'polypeptide(L)'
;MLALLATNIPTSRACDECDLQDALNVILEQSSEGSAEDVSHISALDDRSTLARAVDKALASLKGISSSVNFTELRYRRFDGLGNNLQNPFWGAALHTERRILTNAYDDASGIPRYRSVSGNVLPSAREVSMSCFKPDDEARHLSQVFSQMHMQFG
;
A
#
# COMPACT_ATOMS: atom_id res chain seq x y z
N MET A 1 10.80 4.07 -15.64
CA MET A 1 9.69 3.30 -15.03
C MET A 1 9.98 2.90 -13.57
N LEU A 2 11.24 2.84 -13.13
CA LEU A 2 11.65 2.59 -11.74
C LEU A 2 11.65 3.82 -10.79
N ALA A 3 11.41 5.04 -11.28
CA ALA A 3 11.54 6.27 -10.48
C ALA A 3 10.26 6.70 -9.73
N LEU A 4 9.15 5.95 -9.86
CA LEU A 4 7.83 6.35 -9.32
C LEU A 4 7.46 5.64 -8.01
N LEU A 5 8.27 4.70 -7.53
CA LEU A 5 7.96 3.90 -6.33
C LEU A 5 8.63 4.40 -5.04
N ALA A 6 9.56 5.36 -5.11
CA ALA A 6 10.41 5.76 -3.97
C ALA A 6 9.94 7.02 -3.19
N THR A 7 8.79 7.61 -3.52
CA THR A 7 8.33 8.86 -2.87
C THR A 7 7.30 8.66 -1.75
N ASN A 8 7.01 7.43 -1.35
CA ASN A 8 6.02 7.11 -0.32
C ASN A 8 6.63 6.86 1.05
N ILE A 9 7.10 7.94 1.69
CA ILE A 9 7.29 7.96 3.14
C ILE A 9 6.24 8.93 3.70
N PRO A 10 5.18 8.45 4.38
CA PRO A 10 4.18 9.32 4.97
C PRO A 10 4.78 10.09 6.14
N THR A 11 4.87 11.42 6.00
CA THR A 11 5.10 12.32 7.14
C THR A 11 3.78 12.51 7.90
N SER A 12 3.41 11.53 8.72
CA SER A 12 2.45 11.76 9.81
C SER A 12 3.05 11.27 11.11
N ARG A 13 3.11 12.15 12.10
CA ARG A 13 3.56 11.92 13.47
C ARG A 13 2.74 10.79 14.12
N ALA A 14 3.13 9.54 13.89
CA ALA A 14 2.82 8.33 14.66
C ALA A 14 3.41 7.06 13.99
N CYS A 15 4.50 7.18 13.23
CA CYS A 15 5.14 6.02 12.60
C CYS A 15 6.29 5.58 13.49
N ASP A 16 6.06 4.50 14.24
CA ASP A 16 7.10 3.75 14.91
C ASP A 16 8.17 3.34 13.88
N GLU A 17 9.42 3.29 14.31
CA GLU A 17 10.67 3.15 13.56
C GLU A 17 10.74 1.94 12.59
N CYS A 18 9.72 1.08 12.59
CA CYS A 18 9.57 -0.14 11.80
C CYS A 18 9.15 0.11 10.33
N ASP A 19 8.30 1.10 10.04
CA ASP A 19 7.69 1.26 8.70
C ASP A 19 8.68 1.75 7.63
N LEU A 20 9.72 2.50 8.04
CA LEU A 20 10.79 2.97 7.15
C LEU A 20 11.71 1.82 6.70
N GLN A 21 11.93 0.84 7.58
CA GLN A 21 12.74 -0.34 7.30
C GLN A 21 12.01 -1.26 6.31
N ASP A 22 10.70 -1.44 6.48
CA ASP A 22 9.87 -2.26 5.60
C ASP A 22 9.69 -1.61 4.22
N ALA A 23 9.53 -0.28 4.14
CA ALA A 23 9.53 0.44 2.86
C ALA A 23 10.88 0.30 2.13
N LEU A 24 12.00 0.30 2.84
CA LEU A 24 13.33 0.09 2.27
C LEU A 24 13.52 -1.35 1.77
N ASN A 25 13.02 -2.34 2.52
CA ASN A 25 13.13 -3.76 2.17
C ASN A 25 12.29 -4.11 0.92
N VAL A 26 11.10 -3.53 0.77
CA VAL A 26 10.27 -3.71 -0.44
C VAL A 26 10.95 -3.11 -1.69
N ILE A 27 11.63 -1.98 -1.55
CA ILE A 27 12.39 -1.36 -2.64
C ILE A 27 13.62 -2.21 -3.02
N LEU A 28 14.27 -2.84 -2.04
CA LEU A 28 15.41 -3.74 -2.24
C LEU A 28 14.99 -5.08 -2.87
N GLU A 29 13.82 -5.63 -2.52
CA GLU A 29 13.31 -6.86 -3.13
C GLU A 29 12.91 -6.66 -4.60
N GLN A 30 12.32 -5.51 -4.95
CA GLN A 30 11.94 -5.19 -6.34
C GLN A 30 13.11 -4.78 -7.24
N SER A 31 14.30 -4.54 -6.67
CA SER A 31 15.53 -4.29 -7.44
C SER A 31 16.34 -5.57 -7.73
N SER A 32 15.89 -6.73 -7.23
CA SER A 32 16.55 -8.02 -7.46
C SER A 32 16.36 -8.62 -8.87
N GLU A 33 15.58 -7.98 -9.75
CA GLU A 33 15.50 -8.32 -11.18
C GLU A 33 16.53 -7.55 -12.05
N GLY A 34 17.45 -6.79 -11.44
CA GLY A 34 18.59 -6.16 -12.12
C GLY A 34 19.75 -7.12 -12.29
N SER A 35 20.30 -7.20 -13.51
CA SER A 35 21.39 -8.10 -13.91
C SER A 35 22.55 -8.17 -12.92
N ALA A 36 22.99 -9.39 -12.62
CA ALA A 36 24.02 -9.77 -11.64
C ALA A 36 25.41 -9.12 -11.82
N GLU A 37 25.65 -8.29 -12.84
CA GLU A 37 26.95 -7.63 -13.06
C GLU A 37 27.12 -6.33 -12.27
N ASP A 38 26.04 -5.66 -11.85
CA ASP A 38 26.09 -4.39 -11.09
C ASP A 38 26.41 -4.56 -9.59
N VAL A 39 26.39 -5.80 -9.07
CA VAL A 39 26.59 -6.11 -7.63
C VAL A 39 28.07 -6.10 -7.24
N SER A 40 28.98 -6.26 -8.20
CA SER A 40 30.42 -6.37 -7.93
C SER A 40 31.07 -5.06 -7.43
N HIS A 41 30.52 -3.90 -7.81
CA HIS A 41 31.01 -2.59 -7.38
C HIS A 41 30.46 -2.11 -6.03
N ILE A 42 29.42 -2.76 -5.49
CA ILE A 42 28.83 -2.42 -4.19
C ILE A 42 29.61 -3.08 -3.05
N SER A 43 30.32 -4.18 -3.33
CA SER A 43 31.16 -4.92 -2.38
C SER A 43 32.40 -4.18 -1.87
N ALA A 44 32.70 -2.98 -2.43
CA ALA A 44 33.84 -2.16 -2.05
C ALA A 44 33.51 -1.03 -1.05
N LEU A 45 32.26 -0.96 -0.55
CA LEU A 45 31.80 0.04 0.42
C LEU A 45 31.73 -0.56 1.83
N ASP A 46 32.88 -0.92 2.40
CA ASP A 46 32.98 -1.58 3.72
C ASP A 46 32.66 -0.64 4.90
N ASP A 47 32.72 0.68 4.70
CA ASP A 47 32.48 1.65 5.76
C ASP A 47 31.02 2.13 5.75
N ARG A 48 30.30 1.87 6.85
CA ARG A 48 28.93 2.36 7.14
C ARG A 48 28.73 3.86 6.85
N SER A 49 29.81 4.66 6.97
CA SER A 49 29.81 6.11 6.71
C SER A 49 29.86 6.48 5.21
N THR A 50 30.35 5.59 4.35
CA THR A 50 30.39 5.78 2.89
C THR A 50 29.06 5.35 2.27
N LEU A 51 28.44 4.29 2.79
CA LEU A 51 27.08 3.88 2.45
C LEU A 51 26.08 4.99 2.78
N ALA A 52 26.13 5.56 3.98
CA ALA A 52 25.26 6.68 4.38
C ALA A 52 25.41 7.89 3.43
N ARG A 53 26.64 8.25 3.06
CA ARG A 53 26.91 9.34 2.11
C ARG A 53 26.43 9.03 0.68
N ALA A 54 26.52 7.78 0.25
CA ALA A 54 26.01 7.35 -1.05
C ALA A 54 24.47 7.41 -1.09
N VAL A 55 23.82 6.97 -0.01
CA VAL A 55 22.36 7.07 0.17
C VAL A 55 21.92 8.53 0.23
N ASP A 56 22.60 9.40 0.97
CA ASP A 56 22.29 10.83 1.04
C ASP A 56 22.45 11.52 -0.32
N LYS A 57 23.47 11.14 -1.08
CA LYS A 57 23.71 11.66 -2.44
C LYS A 57 22.64 11.20 -3.43
N ALA A 58 22.23 9.93 -3.35
CA ALA A 58 21.14 9.38 -4.16
C ALA A 58 19.79 10.05 -3.79
N LEU A 59 19.53 10.24 -2.50
CA LEU A 59 18.37 10.94 -1.97
C LEU A 59 18.34 12.41 -2.43
N ALA A 60 19.47 13.10 -2.42
CA ALA A 60 19.59 14.47 -2.92
C ALA A 60 19.33 14.56 -4.43
N SER A 61 19.81 13.57 -5.20
CA SER A 61 19.58 13.51 -6.65
C SER A 61 18.12 13.18 -7.01
N LEU A 62 17.42 12.40 -6.18
CA LEU A 62 15.99 12.09 -6.34
C LEU A 62 15.08 13.25 -5.87
N LYS A 63 15.48 14.01 -4.85
CA LYS A 63 14.78 15.23 -4.40
C LYS A 63 14.67 16.28 -5.52
N GLY A 64 15.62 16.33 -6.45
CA GLY A 64 15.57 17.20 -7.64
C GLY A 64 14.55 16.77 -8.70
N ILE A 65 14.09 15.51 -8.69
CA ILE A 65 13.08 15.00 -9.64
C ILE A 65 11.65 15.28 -9.13
N SER A 66 11.48 15.33 -7.80
CA SER A 66 10.21 15.56 -7.11
C SER A 66 9.57 16.92 -7.39
N SER A 67 10.31 17.90 -7.88
CA SER A 67 9.80 19.26 -8.12
C SER A 67 9.23 19.48 -9.52
N SER A 68 9.15 18.45 -10.37
CA SER A 68 8.81 18.62 -11.80
C SER A 68 7.31 18.59 -12.12
N VAL A 69 6.43 18.26 -11.17
CA VAL A 69 4.98 18.21 -11.41
C VAL A 69 4.29 19.35 -10.65
N ASN A 70 4.04 20.46 -11.34
CA ASN A 70 3.25 21.55 -10.78
C ASN A 70 1.75 21.19 -10.88
N PHE A 71 1.16 20.75 -9.78
CA PHE A 71 -0.26 20.40 -9.73
C PHE A 71 -1.20 21.62 -9.80
N THR A 72 -0.69 22.84 -9.63
CA THR A 72 -1.53 24.06 -9.58
C THR A 72 -1.92 24.62 -10.96
N GLU A 73 -1.27 24.18 -12.03
CA GLU A 73 -1.52 24.64 -13.40
C GLU A 73 -2.54 23.77 -14.17
N LEU A 74 -3.05 22.71 -13.55
CA LEU A 74 -3.95 21.75 -14.18
C LEU A 74 -5.42 22.22 -14.08
N ARG A 75 -6.12 22.31 -15.22
CA ARG A 75 -7.55 22.65 -15.29
C ARG A 75 -8.47 21.47 -14.96
N TYR A 76 -8.04 20.25 -15.27
CA TYR A 76 -8.85 19.03 -15.15
C TYR A 76 -8.18 18.00 -14.26
N ARG A 77 -8.97 17.08 -13.72
CA ARG A 77 -8.47 15.96 -12.91
C ARG A 77 -7.61 15.05 -13.77
N ARG A 78 -6.49 14.61 -13.21
CA ARG A 78 -5.69 13.55 -13.82
C ARG A 78 -6.40 12.21 -13.67
N PHE A 79 -6.14 11.30 -14.62
CA PHE A 79 -6.70 9.96 -14.62
C PHE A 79 -6.19 9.10 -13.43
N ASP A 80 -5.00 9.41 -12.93
CA ASP A 80 -4.35 8.72 -11.80
C ASP A 80 -4.75 9.28 -10.43
N GLY A 81 -5.54 10.35 -10.38
CA GLY A 81 -5.98 11.00 -9.15
C GLY A 81 -4.94 11.87 -8.44
N LEU A 82 -3.72 12.00 -8.98
CA LEU A 82 -2.67 12.81 -8.37
C LEU A 82 -2.99 14.30 -8.38
N GLY A 83 -2.62 14.99 -7.30
CA GLY A 83 -2.72 16.44 -7.19
C GLY A 83 -4.13 16.96 -6.91
N ASN A 84 -5.11 16.08 -6.65
CA ASN A 84 -6.43 16.50 -6.19
C ASN A 84 -6.34 17.27 -4.85
N ASN A 85 -5.40 16.88 -3.98
CA ASN A 85 -5.05 17.62 -2.78
C ASN A 85 -3.64 18.22 -2.94
N LEU A 86 -3.54 19.55 -3.03
CA LEU A 86 -2.27 20.24 -3.25
C LEU A 86 -1.29 20.12 -2.08
N GLN A 87 -1.80 19.94 -0.85
CA GLN A 87 -0.96 19.74 0.34
C GLN A 87 -0.45 18.30 0.42
N ASN A 88 -1.26 17.33 -0.04
CA ASN A 88 -0.96 15.90 -0.02
C ASN A 88 -1.29 15.28 -1.39
N PRO A 89 -0.40 15.43 -2.40
CA PRO A 89 -0.72 15.10 -3.79
C PRO A 89 -1.13 13.64 -4.07
N PHE A 90 -0.77 12.71 -3.18
CA PHE A 90 -1.05 11.28 -3.32
C PHE A 90 -2.39 10.84 -2.70
N TRP A 91 -3.09 11.71 -1.95
CA TRP A 91 -4.35 11.32 -1.32
C TRP A 91 -5.44 11.06 -2.35
N GLY A 92 -5.91 9.81 -2.38
CA GLY A 92 -6.93 9.36 -3.34
C GLY A 92 -6.36 9.09 -4.75
N ALA A 93 -5.04 9.04 -4.90
CA ALA A 93 -4.41 8.57 -6.13
C ALA A 93 -4.54 7.04 -6.26
N ALA A 94 -4.64 6.57 -7.50
CA ALA A 94 -4.70 5.14 -7.80
C ALA A 94 -3.34 4.46 -7.53
N LEU A 95 -3.36 3.13 -7.35
CA LEU A 95 -2.17 2.29 -7.11
C LEU A 95 -1.38 2.73 -5.87
N HIS A 96 -2.08 3.25 -4.86
CA HIS A 96 -1.53 3.59 -3.55
C HIS A 96 -2.09 2.63 -2.49
N THR A 97 -1.42 2.53 -1.35
CA THR A 97 -1.87 1.71 -0.23
C THR A 97 -3.18 2.26 0.35
N GLU A 98 -4.13 1.36 0.64
CA GLU A 98 -5.37 1.73 1.32
C GLU A 98 -5.11 2.31 2.72
N ARG A 99 -5.84 3.37 3.07
CA ARG A 99 -5.73 3.97 4.40
C ARG A 99 -6.40 3.08 5.44
N ARG A 100 -5.67 2.75 6.51
CA ARG A 100 -6.19 2.03 7.66
C ARG A 100 -6.79 3.00 8.69
N ILE A 101 -8.08 2.80 9.02
CA ILE A 101 -8.75 3.51 10.13
C ILE A 101 -8.43 2.85 11.48
N LEU A 102 -8.25 1.52 11.47
CA LEU A 102 -7.87 0.72 12.63
C LEU A 102 -6.56 -0.01 12.35
N THR A 103 -5.83 -0.36 13.41
CA THR A 103 -4.61 -1.16 13.32
C THR A 103 -4.89 -2.52 12.67
N ASN A 104 -3.85 -3.12 12.10
CA ASN A 104 -3.96 -4.46 11.55
C ASN A 104 -4.27 -5.50 12.66
N ALA A 105 -4.75 -6.68 12.24
CA ALA A 105 -5.04 -7.79 13.13
C ALA A 105 -4.66 -9.13 12.48
N TYR A 106 -3.49 -9.15 11.82
CA TYR A 106 -2.89 -10.38 11.29
C TYR A 106 -2.51 -11.33 12.43
N ASP A 107 -2.39 -12.63 12.16
CA ASP A 107 -2.05 -13.62 13.20
C ASP A 107 -0.63 -13.41 13.74
N ASP A 108 0.26 -12.90 12.89
CA ASP A 108 1.68 -12.59 13.15
C ASP A 108 1.97 -11.08 13.24
N ALA A 109 0.92 -10.24 13.29
CA ALA A 109 0.98 -8.78 13.20
C ALA A 109 1.60 -8.19 11.90
N SER A 110 1.96 -9.02 10.93
CA SER A 110 2.64 -8.60 9.69
C SER A 110 1.81 -8.91 8.44
N GLY A 111 1.71 -10.18 8.05
CA GLY A 111 1.15 -10.54 6.75
C GLY A 111 0.37 -11.85 6.71
N ILE A 112 0.44 -12.68 7.77
CA ILE A 112 -0.30 -13.95 7.80
C ILE A 112 -1.77 -13.64 8.11
N PRO A 113 -2.71 -14.01 7.20
CA PRO A 113 -4.13 -13.82 7.45
C PRO A 113 -4.54 -14.45 8.77
N ARG A 114 -5.39 -13.74 9.51
CA ARG A 114 -5.84 -14.18 10.82
C ARG A 114 -6.55 -15.54 10.73
N TYR A 115 -6.10 -16.51 11.52
CA TYR A 115 -6.75 -17.82 11.64
C TYR A 115 -7.08 -18.18 13.09
N ARG A 116 -6.67 -17.37 14.09
CA ARG A 116 -7.08 -17.55 15.48
C ARG A 116 -8.06 -16.47 15.96
N SER A 117 -9.02 -16.90 16.77
CA SER A 117 -9.95 -16.05 17.52
C SER A 117 -9.21 -15.25 18.61
N VAL A 118 -9.86 -14.23 19.16
CA VAL A 118 -9.40 -13.51 20.36
C VAL A 118 -9.21 -14.47 21.54
N SER A 119 -9.98 -15.56 21.58
CA SER A 119 -9.86 -16.62 22.59
C SER A 119 -8.73 -17.63 22.32
N GLY A 120 -7.99 -17.50 21.22
CA GLY A 120 -6.92 -18.41 20.82
C GLY A 120 -7.36 -19.66 20.04
N ASN A 121 -8.68 -19.91 19.92
CA ASN A 121 -9.22 -21.02 19.13
C ASN A 121 -9.09 -20.76 17.62
N VAL A 122 -9.01 -21.82 16.81
CA VAL A 122 -8.99 -21.71 15.34
C VAL A 122 -10.33 -21.19 14.82
N LEU A 123 -10.28 -20.27 13.85
CA LEU A 123 -11.47 -19.73 13.17
C LEU A 123 -12.05 -20.77 12.20
N PRO A 124 -13.39 -20.85 12.06
CA PRO A 124 -14.01 -21.71 11.06
C PRO A 124 -13.62 -21.27 9.65
N SER A 125 -13.70 -22.20 8.70
CA SER A 125 -13.43 -21.87 7.30
C SER A 125 -14.50 -20.90 6.77
N ALA A 126 -14.13 -20.05 5.81
CA ALA A 126 -15.09 -19.15 5.15
C ALA A 126 -16.27 -19.91 4.52
N ARG A 127 -16.03 -21.15 4.05
CA ARG A 127 -17.08 -22.00 3.48
C ARG A 127 -18.06 -22.51 4.54
N GLU A 128 -17.56 -22.91 5.69
CA GLU A 128 -18.40 -23.35 6.81
C GLU A 128 -19.31 -22.22 7.29
N VAL A 129 -18.75 -21.01 7.47
CA VAL A 129 -19.54 -19.82 7.84
C VAL A 129 -20.61 -19.50 6.78
N SER A 130 -20.24 -19.58 5.49
CA SER A 130 -21.19 -19.42 4.39
C SER A 130 -22.36 -20.41 4.49
N MET A 131 -22.08 -21.69 4.75
CA MET A 131 -23.10 -22.74 4.85
C MET A 131 -23.94 -22.67 6.13
N SER A 132 -23.36 -22.23 7.25
CA SER A 132 -24.06 -22.19 8.53
C SER A 132 -24.92 -20.92 8.66
N CYS A 133 -24.42 -19.79 8.17
CA CYS A 133 -25.03 -18.47 8.41
C CYS A 133 -25.80 -17.90 7.21
N PHE A 134 -25.41 -18.25 5.98
CA PHE A 134 -25.97 -17.67 4.75
C PHE A 134 -26.66 -18.72 3.89
N LYS A 135 -27.46 -19.59 4.52
CA LYS A 135 -28.21 -20.62 3.79
C LYS A 135 -29.18 -19.94 2.81
N PRO A 136 -29.21 -20.35 1.54
CA PRO A 136 -30.26 -19.92 0.64
C PRO A 136 -31.58 -20.55 1.14
N ASP A 137 -32.52 -19.72 1.55
CA ASP A 137 -33.90 -20.17 1.67
C ASP A 137 -34.45 -20.32 0.25
N ASP A 138 -34.74 -21.55 -0.16
CA ASP A 138 -35.18 -21.89 -1.52
C ASP A 138 -36.52 -21.21 -1.92
N GLU A 139 -37.25 -20.65 -0.96
CA GLU A 139 -38.67 -20.28 -1.12
C GLU A 139 -38.96 -18.76 -1.15
N ALA A 140 -37.99 -17.87 -0.90
CA ALA A 140 -38.28 -16.43 -0.89
C ALA A 140 -37.20 -15.58 -1.55
N ARG A 141 -37.43 -15.23 -2.82
CA ARG A 141 -36.82 -14.03 -3.39
C ARG A 141 -37.32 -12.83 -2.59
N HIS A 142 -36.55 -12.38 -1.61
CA HIS A 142 -36.84 -11.17 -0.85
C HIS A 142 -36.57 -9.93 -1.70
N LEU A 143 -37.46 -9.68 -2.67
CA LEU A 143 -37.42 -8.50 -3.51
C LEU A 143 -37.73 -7.28 -2.64
N SER A 144 -36.83 -6.30 -2.66
CA SER A 144 -37.14 -5.01 -2.07
C SER A 144 -38.30 -4.36 -2.83
N GLN A 145 -39.31 -3.90 -2.09
CA GLN A 145 -40.43 -3.12 -2.66
C GLN A 145 -40.10 -1.64 -2.82
N VAL A 146 -38.97 -1.20 -2.25
CA VAL A 146 -38.57 0.22 -2.21
C VAL A 146 -37.37 0.48 -3.10
N PHE A 147 -36.46 -0.49 -3.20
CA PHE A 147 -35.26 -0.36 -4.01
C PHE A 147 -35.43 -1.10 -5.33
N SER A 148 -35.24 -0.37 -6.42
CA SER A 148 -35.10 -0.98 -7.74
C SER A 148 -33.75 -1.71 -7.81
N GLN A 149 -33.64 -2.66 -8.74
CA GLN A 149 -32.37 -3.35 -8.98
C GLN A 149 -31.24 -2.40 -9.42
N MET A 150 -31.58 -1.21 -9.95
CA MET A 150 -30.58 -0.17 -10.24
C MET A 150 -29.86 0.33 -8.99
N HIS A 151 -30.46 0.23 -7.81
CA HIS A 151 -29.79 0.55 -6.55
C HIS A 151 -28.58 -0.38 -6.31
N MET A 152 -28.75 -1.68 -6.58
CA MET A 152 -27.66 -2.66 -6.46
C MET A 152 -26.61 -2.49 -7.56
N GLN A 153 -27.02 -2.14 -8.78
CA GLN A 153 -26.09 -2.02 -9.92
C GLN A 153 -25.20 -0.77 -9.84
N PHE A 154 -25.64 0.28 -9.15
CA PHE A 154 -24.91 1.55 -9.04
C PHE A 154 -23.96 1.61 -7.84
N GLY A 155 -24.23 0.86 -6.76
CA GLY A 155 -23.38 0.80 -5.57
C GLY A 155 -22.07 0.09 -5.81
#